data_AF-A0A0M8QLU3-F1
#
_entry.id   AF-A0A0M8QLU3-F1
#
_cell.length_a   1.000
_cell.length_b   1.000
_cell.length_c   1.000
_cell.angle_alpha   90.00
_cell.angle_beta   90.00
_cell.angle_gamma   90.00
#
_symmetry.space_group_name_H-M   'P 1'
#
loop_
_entity.id
_entity.type
_entity.pdbx_description
1 polymer ?
#
loop_
_entity_poly.entity_id
_entity_poly.type
_entity_poly.pdbx_seq_one_letter_code
_entity_poly.pdbx_strand_id
1 'polypeptide(L)' 'MVTSLSAERISDVLRPKVDAAWHLHELTRDLDLAAFVMFSSVSGVMGSAGQGNYAAANVFLDALAQQRSAAGLPAL' A
#
# COMPACT_ATOMS: atom_id res chain seq x y z
N MET A 1 6.16 21.05 -1.51
CA MET A 1 6.13 20.92 -3.00
C MET A 1 7.02 19.75 -3.37
N VAL A 2 6.75 19.01 -4.46
CA VAL A 2 7.44 17.75 -4.83
C VAL A 2 8.97 17.81 -4.73
N THR A 3 9.56 18.99 -4.94
CA THR A 3 10.98 19.30 -4.76
C THR A 3 11.58 19.02 -3.38
N SER A 4 10.76 18.81 -2.34
CA SER A 4 11.22 18.46 -0.99
C SER A 4 11.20 16.95 -0.69
N LEU A 5 10.84 16.10 -1.66
CA LEU A 5 10.90 14.65 -1.56
C LEU A 5 12.29 14.17 -1.96
N SER A 6 13.07 13.68 -0.99
CA SER A 6 14.28 12.92 -1.25
C SER A 6 13.95 11.43 -1.41
N ALA A 7 14.84 10.66 -2.02
CA ALA A 7 14.70 9.21 -2.14
C ALA A 7 14.52 8.54 -0.77
N GLU A 8 15.27 9.00 0.24
CA GLU A 8 15.16 8.53 1.63
C GLU A 8 13.76 8.79 2.22
N ARG A 9 13.23 10.01 2.08
CA ARG A 9 11.87 10.36 2.55
C ARG A 9 10.76 9.61 1.82
N ILE A 10 11.00 9.21 0.58
CA ILE A 10 10.09 8.33 -0.15
C ILE A 10 10.17 6.93 0.46
N SER A 11 11.36 6.35 0.54
CA SER A 11 11.62 5.02 1.11
C SER A 11 11.03 4.86 2.51
N ASP A 12 11.24 5.84 3.39
CA ASP A 12 10.75 5.79 4.77
C ASP A 12 9.23 5.73 4.87
N VAL A 13 8.52 6.38 3.96
CA VAL A 13 7.05 6.38 3.92
C VAL A 13 6.50 5.14 3.22
N LEU A 14 7.19 4.64 2.20
CA LEU A 14 6.77 3.44 1.48
C LEU A 14 7.00 2.18 2.31
N ARG A 15 8.16 2.00 2.94
CA ARG A 15 8.55 0.78 3.70
C ARG A 15 7.45 0.21 4.60
N PRO A 16 6.84 0.98 5.52
CA PRO A 16 5.87 0.42 6.45
C PRO A 16 4.54 0.01 5.81
N LYS A 17 4.26 0.44 4.57
CA LYS A 17 3.01 0.12 3.85
C LYS A 17 3.26 -0.82 2.68
N VAL A 18 4.13 -0.43 1.76
CA VAL A 18 4.44 -1.15 0.51
C VAL A 18 5.17 -2.45 0.82
N ASP A 19 6.38 -2.36 1.36
CA ASP A 19 7.21 -3.55 1.59
C ASP A 19 6.55 -4.49 2.61
N ALA A 20 5.98 -3.93 3.67
CA ALA A 20 5.27 -4.71 4.68
C ALA A 20 4.07 -5.46 4.09
N ALA A 21 3.20 -4.80 3.31
CA ALA A 21 2.05 -5.45 2.71
C ALA A 21 2.45 -6.47 1.63
N TRP A 22 3.51 -6.21 0.87
CA TRP A 22 4.05 -7.17 -0.10
C TRP A 22 4.57 -8.43 0.59
N HIS A 23 5.39 -8.29 1.63
CA HIS A 23 5.88 -9.45 2.39
C HIS A 23 4.72 -10.23 3.03
N LEU A 24 3.73 -9.54 3.60
CA LEU A 24 2.54 -10.22 4.14
C LEU A 24 1.77 -10.94 3.03
N HIS A 25 1.64 -10.36 1.84
CA HIS A 25 1.01 -11.03 0.71
C HIS A 25 1.75 -12.32 0.34
N GLU A 26 3.07 -12.27 0.17
CA GLU A 26 3.89 -13.43 -0.19
C GLU A 26 3.88 -14.51 0.89
N LEU A 27 3.95 -14.15 2.16
CA LEU A 27 4.02 -15.11 3.27
C LEU A 27 2.67 -15.75 3.58
N THR A 28 1.56 -15.13 3.17
CA THR A 28 0.20 -15.60 3.50
C THR A 28 -0.59 -16.12 2.29
N ARG A 29 0.01 -16.11 1.10
CA ARG A 29 -0.66 -16.48 -0.17
C ARG A 29 -1.35 -17.84 -0.16
N ASP A 30 -0.77 -18.81 0.54
CA ASP A 30 -1.25 -20.21 0.57
C ASP A 30 -1.87 -20.56 1.93
N LEU A 31 -2.14 -19.56 2.78
CA LEU A 31 -2.81 -19.73 4.07
C LEU A 31 -4.31 -19.48 3.92
N ASP A 32 -5.11 -20.26 4.65
CA ASP A 32 -6.57 -20.07 4.73
C ASP A 32 -6.91 -18.91 5.68
N LEU A 33 -6.61 -17.68 5.23
CA LEU A 33 -6.89 -16.48 5.99
C LEU A 33 -8.40 -16.17 5.98
N ALA A 34 -8.97 -15.87 7.14
CA ALA A 34 -10.32 -15.33 7.22
C ALA A 34 -10.43 -13.91 6.63
N ALA A 35 -9.36 -13.11 6.73
CA ALA A 35 -9.29 -11.75 6.20
C ALA A 35 -7.84 -11.30 5.98
N PHE A 36 -7.66 -10.34 5.06
CA PHE A 36 -6.42 -9.59 4.87
C PHE A 36 -6.80 -8.11 4.73
N VAL A 37 -6.66 -7.33 5.81
CA VAL A 37 -7.17 -5.96 5.89
C VAL A 37 -6.04 -4.95 5.76
N MET A 38 -6.15 -4.01 4.82
CA MET A 38 -5.17 -2.95 4.60
C MET A 38 -5.78 -1.56 4.84
N PHE A 39 -5.15 -0.77 5.69
CA PHE A 39 -5.58 0.60 5.95
C PHE A 39 -4.95 1.57 4.95
N SER A 40 -5.72 1.89 3.92
CA SER A 40 -5.42 2.96 2.95
C SER A 40 -5.87 4.34 3.47
N SER A 41 -5.86 5.35 2.61
CA SER A 41 -6.27 6.72 2.94
C SER A 41 -6.84 7.42 1.71
N VAL A 42 -7.85 8.29 1.92
CA VAL A 42 -8.43 9.13 0.84
C VAL A 42 -7.39 10.01 0.14
N SER A 43 -6.26 10.29 0.79
CA SER A 43 -5.12 10.98 0.19
C SER A 43 -4.56 10.28 -1.06
N GLY A 44 -4.79 8.97 -1.22
CA GLY A 44 -4.45 8.24 -2.45
C GLY A 44 -5.26 8.65 -3.67
N VAL A 45 -6.50 9.14 -3.48
CA VAL A 45 -7.43 9.51 -4.55
C VAL A 45 -7.54 11.02 -4.72
N MET A 46 -7.69 11.77 -3.63
CA MET A 46 -7.87 13.23 -3.68
C MET A 46 -6.53 13.99 -3.67
N GLY A 47 -5.44 13.36 -3.26
CA GLY A 47 -4.14 14.00 -3.12
C GLY A 47 -4.09 15.06 -2.01
N SER A 48 -2.89 15.43 -1.60
CA SER A 48 -2.64 16.59 -0.74
C SER A 48 -1.27 17.17 -1.05
N ALA A 49 -1.15 18.51 -1.03
CA ALA A 49 0.08 19.19 -1.37
C ALA A 49 1.24 18.72 -0.46
N GLY A 50 2.29 18.16 -1.05
CA GLY A 50 3.45 17.64 -0.31
C GLY A 50 3.33 16.20 0.17
N GLN A 51 2.23 15.49 -0.09
CA GLN A 51 2.00 14.10 0.32
C GLN A 51 2.14 13.09 -0.82
N GLY A 52 2.94 13.36 -1.84
CA GLY A 52 3.08 12.44 -3.01
C GLY A 52 3.55 11.03 -2.64
N ASN A 53 4.53 10.91 -1.74
CA ASN A 53 5.00 9.62 -1.22
C ASN A 53 3.93 8.87 -0.40
N TYR A 54 3.17 9.60 0.42
CA TYR A 54 2.08 9.02 1.21
C TYR A 54 0.91 8.58 0.34
N ALA A 55 0.51 9.39 -0.64
CA ALA A 55 -0.52 9.02 -1.61
C ALA A 55 -0.11 7.76 -2.38
N ALA A 56 1.14 7.69 -2.87
CA ALA A 56 1.68 6.51 -3.55
C ALA A 56 1.64 5.25 -2.67
N ALA A 57 2.01 5.36 -1.39
CA ALA A 57 1.95 4.24 -0.45
C ALA A 57 0.53 3.68 -0.29
N ASN A 58 -0.48 4.55 -0.26
CA ASN A 58 -1.88 4.14 -0.07
C ASN A 58 -2.49 3.57 -1.35
N VAL A 59 -2.22 4.19 -2.52
CA VAL A 59 -2.65 3.64 -3.82
C VAL A 59 -2.04 2.26 -4.08
N PHE A 60 -0.81 2.00 -3.61
CA PHE A 60 -0.24 0.65 -3.67
C PHE A 60 -1.07 -0.38 -2.90
N LEU A 61 -1.54 -0.04 -1.70
CA LEU A 61 -2.40 -0.94 -0.91
C LEU A 61 -3.73 -1.20 -1.62
N ASP A 62 -4.32 -0.17 -2.23
CA ASP A 62 -5.56 -0.30 -3.01
C ASP A 62 -5.35 -1.25 -4.21
N ALA A 63 -4.23 -1.11 -4.93
CA ALA A 63 -3.89 -1.97 -6.05
C ALA A 63 -3.59 -3.42 -5.62
N LEU A 64 -2.90 -3.61 -4.49
CA LEU A 64 -2.64 -4.94 -3.94
C LEU A 64 -3.94 -5.63 -3.52
N ALA A 65 -4.91 -4.88 -2.98
CA ALA A 65 -6.22 -5.42 -2.64
C ALA A 65 -6.93 -5.96 -3.89
N GLN A 66 -6.92 -5.19 -4.97
CA GLN A 66 -7.49 -5.60 -6.26
C GLN A 66 -6.77 -6.83 -6.82
N GLN A 67 -5.43 -6.86 -6.77
CA GLN A 67 -4.64 -8.00 -7.24
C GLN A 67 -4.96 -9.28 -6.45
N ARG A 68 -5.03 -9.20 -5.12
CA ARG A 68 -5.39 -10.33 -4.25
C ARG A 68 -6.80 -10.84 -4.55
N SER A 69 -7.78 -9.95 -4.63
CA SER A 69 -9.16 -10.30 -4.96
C SER A 69 -9.28 -10.96 -6.33
N ALA A 70 -8.55 -10.48 -7.34
CA ALA A 70 -8.51 -11.08 -8.66
C ALA A 70 -7.90 -12.51 -8.67
N ALA A 71 -7.04 -12.81 -7.69
CA ALA A 71 -6.49 -14.15 -7.46
C ALA A 71 -7.38 -15.02 -6.53
N GLY A 72 -8.57 -14.57 -6.15
CA GLY A 72 -9.47 -15.27 -5.24
C GLY A 72 -9.01 -15.27 -3.77
N LEU A 73 -8.03 -14.44 -3.42
CA LEU A 73 -7.53 -14.31 -2.06
C LEU A 73 -8.31 -13.25 -1.28
N PRO A 74 -8.48 -13.41 0.05
CA PRO A 74 -9.05 -12.36 0.89
C PRO A 74 -8.26 -11.05 0.76
N ALA A 75 -8.98 -9.94 0.63
CA ALA A 75 -8.45 -8.58 0.70
C ALA A 75 -9.59 -7.59 1.01
N LEU A 76 -9.35 -6.66 1.94
CA LEU A 76 -10.25 -5.59 2.36
C LEU A 76 -9.50 -4.26 2.52
#